data_AF-A0AAU7GVL8-F1
#
_entry.id   AF-A0AAU7GVL8-F1
#
_cell.length_a   1.000
_cell.length_b   1.000
_cell.length_c   1.000
_cell.angle_alpha   90.00
_cell.angle_beta   90.00
_cell.angle_gamma   90.00
#
_symmetry.space_group_name_H-M   'P 1'
#
loop_
_entity.id
_entity.type
_entity.pdbx_description
1 polymer ?
#
loop_
_entity_poly.entity_id
_entity_poly.type
_entity_poly.pdbx_seq_one_letter_code
_entity_poly.pdbx_strand_id
1 'polypeptide(L)'
;MFIDIISEDKYCGLGLRCFLLFYNKKSFFEFDTVLDSGCDSIFLLKKSEIYQHKSNFISFCRTRKVVISKSLPLRNIHDLIMNYECIQGKGKGMLSSSELNTLFLLFNGMTPKEMEFMFKISHKTISAQKLSALEKLGCKNLKILFRTMNAWENCINKGVPFRKSDT
;
A
#
# COMPACT_ATOMS: atom_id res chain seq x y z
N MET A 1 16.53 -12.93 9.72
CA MET A 1 15.78 -11.99 8.88
C MET A 1 15.60 -10.67 9.64
N PHE A 2 15.94 -9.55 8.99
CA PHE A 2 15.69 -8.19 9.47
C PHE A 2 14.48 -7.64 8.73
N ILE A 3 13.57 -6.96 9.44
CA ILE A 3 12.41 -6.31 8.85
C ILE A 3 12.76 -4.83 8.66
N ASP A 4 12.67 -4.35 7.43
CA ASP A 4 12.91 -2.96 7.06
C ASP A 4 11.70 -2.12 7.48
N ILE A 5 11.87 -1.21 8.46
CA ILE A 5 10.80 -0.28 8.88
C ILE A 5 11.03 1.09 8.24
N ILE A 6 10.06 1.49 7.42
CA ILE A 6 10.03 2.77 6.72
C ILE A 6 8.78 3.51 7.19
N SER A 7 8.98 4.54 8.00
CA SER A 7 7.88 5.34 8.55
C SER A 7 8.17 6.83 8.40
N GLU A 8 7.16 7.58 7.95
CA GLU A 8 7.15 9.04 8.00
C GLU A 8 6.89 9.58 9.43
N ASP A 9 6.43 8.74 10.35
CA ASP A 9 6.21 9.05 11.76
C ASP A 9 7.32 8.43 12.61
N LYS A 10 8.23 9.28 13.12
CA LYS A 10 9.38 8.83 13.91
C LYS A 10 8.99 8.04 15.16
N TYR A 11 7.90 8.40 15.84
CA TYR A 11 7.46 7.73 17.06
C TYR A 11 6.80 6.39 16.74
N CYS A 12 5.97 6.35 15.68
CA CYS A 12 5.41 5.09 15.20
C CYS A 12 6.51 4.12 14.77
N GLY A 13 7.49 4.60 13.99
CA GLY A 13 8.65 3.80 13.57
C GLY A 13 9.47 3.27 14.74
N LEU A 14 9.70 4.07 15.78
CA LEU A 14 10.39 3.62 17.00
C LEU A 14 9.56 2.57 17.75
N GLY A 15 8.26 2.80 17.93
CA GLY A 15 7.35 1.86 18.58
C GLY A 15 7.30 0.50 17.87
N LEU A 16 7.26 0.51 16.54
CA LEU A 16 7.31 -0.71 15.72
C LEU A 16 8.65 -1.44 15.85
N ARG A 17 9.78 -0.71 15.87
CA ARG A 17 11.10 -1.31 16.10
C ARG A 17 11.17 -2.00 17.46
N CYS A 18 10.71 -1.32 18.51
CA CYS A 18 10.63 -1.91 19.85
C CYS A 18 9.73 -3.15 19.85
N PHE A 19 8.53 -3.04 19.28
CA PHE A 19 7.59 -4.16 19.18
C PHE A 19 8.22 -5.39 18.51
N LEU A 20 8.91 -5.21 17.38
CA LEU A 20 9.59 -6.30 16.66
C LEU A 20 10.79 -6.90 17.40
N LEU A 21 11.41 -6.17 18.34
CA LEU A 21 12.47 -6.71 19.20
C LEU A 21 11.92 -7.66 20.26
N PHE A 22 10.72 -7.37 20.78
CA PHE A 22 10.07 -8.18 21.82
C PHE A 22 9.26 -9.36 21.27
N TYR A 23 8.85 -9.33 20.00
CA TYR A 23 8.02 -10.37 19.40
C TYR A 23 8.81 -11.43 18.63
N ASN A 24 8.45 -12.69 18.86
CA ASN A 24 9.05 -13.85 18.21
C ASN A 24 8.77 -13.82 16.70
N LYS A 25 9.83 -13.81 15.89
CA LYS A 25 9.84 -13.50 14.45
C LYS A 25 9.02 -14.46 13.56
N LYS A 26 8.45 -15.53 14.12
CA LYS A 26 7.80 -16.61 13.36
C LYS A 26 6.58 -16.16 12.55
N SER A 27 5.77 -15.24 13.07
CA SER A 27 4.54 -14.81 12.39
C SER A 27 4.79 -13.76 11.30
N PHE A 28 5.98 -13.15 11.26
CA PHE A 28 6.36 -12.15 10.26
C PHE A 28 7.13 -12.72 9.07
N PHE A 29 7.33 -14.04 8.98
CA PHE A 29 8.22 -14.61 7.95
C PHE A 29 7.80 -14.33 6.50
N GLU A 30 6.53 -14.00 6.24
CA GLU A 30 6.07 -13.66 4.89
C GLU A 30 6.38 -12.21 4.47
N PHE A 31 6.58 -11.30 5.44
CA PHE A 31 6.77 -9.87 5.19
C PHE A 31 8.10 -9.37 5.77
N ASP A 32 8.90 -8.72 4.95
CA ASP A 32 10.23 -8.21 5.30
C ASP A 32 10.29 -6.68 5.33
N THR A 33 9.19 -6.00 4.99
CA THR A 33 9.12 -4.54 4.91
C THR A 33 7.83 -4.03 5.58
N VAL A 34 7.96 -3.03 6.45
CA VAL A 34 6.85 -2.26 7.04
C VAL A 34 6.89 -0.84 6.47
N LEU A 35 5.81 -0.42 5.84
CA LEU A 35 5.64 0.94 5.33
C LEU A 35 4.55 1.67 6.10
N ASP A 36 4.89 2.85 6.61
CA ASP A 36 3.96 3.77 7.27
C ASP A 36 4.09 5.16 6.67
N SER A 37 3.02 5.64 6.02
CA SER A 37 2.95 6.96 5.41
C SER A 37 2.57 8.08 6.40
N GLY A 38 2.62 7.81 7.71
CA GLY A 38 2.18 8.75 8.75
C GLY A 38 0.68 9.02 8.71
N CYS A 39 -0.07 8.18 7.99
CA CYS A 39 -1.53 8.23 7.89
C CYS A 39 -2.15 7.16 8.78
N ASP A 40 -3.43 6.87 8.56
CA ASP A 40 -4.23 5.95 9.36
C ASP A 40 -3.88 4.47 9.17
N SER A 41 -2.98 4.13 8.24
CA SER A 41 -2.70 2.74 7.86
C SER A 41 -1.20 2.44 7.86
N ILE A 42 -0.85 1.24 8.32
CA ILE A 42 0.48 0.63 8.22
C ILE A 42 0.39 -0.52 7.21
N PHE A 43 1.38 -0.65 6.34
CA PHE A 43 1.43 -1.67 5.30
C PHE A 43 2.54 -2.67 5.61
N LEU A 44 2.24 -3.99 5.63
CA LEU A 44 3.28 -5.03 5.62
C LEU A 44 3.42 -5.59 4.20
N LEU A 45 4.67 -5.68 3.75
CA LEU A 45 5.06 -5.90 2.37
C LEU A 45 6.20 -6.91 2.29
N LYS A 46 6.31 -7.55 1.12
CA LYS A 46 7.43 -8.42 0.78
C LYS A 46 8.32 -7.74 -0.25
N LYS A 47 9.62 -7.62 0.01
CA LYS A 47 10.59 -6.85 -0.77
C LYS A 47 10.73 -7.36 -2.19
N SER A 48 10.61 -8.67 -2.39
CA SER A 48 10.61 -9.30 -3.72
C SER A 48 9.45 -8.84 -4.61
N GLU A 49 8.39 -8.26 -4.03
CA GLU A 49 7.23 -7.78 -4.77
C GLU A 49 7.22 -6.27 -5.01
N ILE A 50 8.14 -5.53 -4.37
CA ILE A 50 8.25 -4.07 -4.52
C ILE A 50 8.82 -3.70 -5.91
N TYR A 51 9.70 -4.54 -6.46
CA TYR A 51 10.49 -4.24 -7.67
C TYR A 51 9.96 -4.88 -8.96
N GLN A 52 8.69 -5.32 -9.00
CA GLN A 52 8.18 -6.14 -10.10
C GLN A 52 7.73 -5.37 -11.35
N HIS A 53 7.57 -4.04 -11.27
CA HIS A 53 6.95 -3.26 -12.34
C HIS A 53 7.73 -1.98 -12.68
N LYS A 54 7.72 -1.60 -13.97
CA LYS A 54 8.39 -0.37 -14.48
C LYS A 54 7.79 0.93 -13.93
N SER A 55 6.50 0.91 -13.57
CA SER A 55 5.80 2.06 -12.97
C SER A 55 5.65 1.85 -11.47
N ASN A 56 6.16 2.79 -10.66
CA ASN A 56 6.07 2.73 -9.20
C ASN A 56 4.63 2.64 -8.72
N PHE A 57 3.73 3.41 -9.36
CA PHE A 57 2.29 3.39 -9.06
C PHE A 57 1.67 2.02 -9.30
N ILE A 58 1.91 1.43 -10.48
CA ILE A 58 1.38 0.11 -10.81
C ILE A 58 1.98 -0.94 -9.86
N SER A 59 3.27 -0.81 -9.51
CA SER A 59 3.93 -1.67 -8.52
C SER A 59 3.19 -1.62 -7.19
N PHE A 60 3.03 -0.42 -6.62
CA PHE A 60 2.30 -0.23 -5.37
C PHE A 60 0.89 -0.85 -5.43
N CYS A 61 0.13 -0.62 -6.50
CA CYS A 61 -1.22 -1.13 -6.62
C CYS A 61 -1.28 -2.66 -6.64
N ARG A 62 -0.32 -3.33 -7.28
CA ARG A 62 -0.30 -4.78 -7.51
C ARG A 62 0.44 -5.57 -6.45
N THR A 63 1.39 -4.98 -5.74
CA THR A 63 2.10 -5.66 -4.65
C THR A 63 1.11 -6.18 -3.62
N ARG A 64 1.27 -7.46 -3.25
CA ARG A 64 0.48 -8.06 -2.17
C ARG A 64 0.87 -7.37 -0.88
N LYS A 65 -0.15 -6.93 -0.16
CA LYS A 65 0.06 -6.12 1.03
C LYS A 65 -0.98 -6.40 2.09
N VAL A 66 -0.48 -6.39 3.30
CA VAL A 66 -1.22 -6.35 4.54
C VAL A 66 -1.51 -4.89 4.86
N VAL A 67 -2.76 -4.52 5.12
CA VAL A 67 -3.09 -3.18 5.61
C VAL A 67 -3.58 -3.25 7.04
N ILE A 68 -2.97 -2.49 7.94
CA ILE A 68 -3.28 -2.42 9.37
C ILE A 68 -3.76 -0.99 9.69
N SER A 69 -4.97 -0.84 10.22
CA SER A 69 -5.44 0.48 10.67
C SER A 69 -4.79 0.87 12.01
N LYS A 70 -4.22 2.07 12.10
CA LYS A 70 -3.70 2.68 13.33
C LYS A 70 -4.79 3.06 14.33
N SER A 71 -6.04 3.13 13.89
CA SER A 71 -7.18 3.36 14.79
C SER A 71 -7.46 2.16 15.71
N LEU A 72 -6.79 1.03 15.49
CA LEU A 72 -6.90 -0.14 16.34
C LEU A 72 -6.03 0.07 17.61
N PRO A 73 -6.53 -0.27 18.80
CA PRO A 73 -5.74 -0.26 20.03
C PRO A 73 -4.44 -1.06 19.88
N LEU A 74 -3.34 -0.62 20.51
CA LEU A 74 -2.03 -1.29 20.42
C LEU A 74 -2.06 -2.76 20.85
N ARG A 75 -2.91 -3.12 21.82
CA ARG A 75 -3.13 -4.52 22.25
C ARG A 75 -3.62 -5.40 21.09
N ASN A 76 -4.34 -4.78 20.15
CA ASN A 76 -4.86 -5.43 18.96
C ASN A 76 -3.85 -5.43 17.81
N ILE A 77 -2.75 -4.67 17.84
CA ILE A 77 -1.69 -4.79 16.81
C ILE A 77 -1.04 -6.17 16.92
N HIS A 78 -0.77 -6.62 18.15
CA HIS A 78 -0.36 -7.98 18.44
C HIS A 78 -1.34 -9.01 17.88
N ASP A 79 -2.62 -8.91 18.25
CA ASP A 79 -3.63 -9.87 17.83
C ASP A 79 -3.89 -9.80 16.32
N LEU A 80 -3.74 -8.63 15.70
CA LEU A 80 -3.86 -8.44 14.27
C LEU A 80 -2.70 -9.13 13.56
N ILE A 81 -1.47 -8.96 14.01
CA ILE A 81 -0.27 -9.59 13.44
C ILE A 81 -0.27 -11.10 13.64
N MET A 82 -0.71 -11.58 14.81
CA MET A 82 -0.74 -13.01 15.14
C MET A 82 -1.93 -13.74 14.51
N ASN A 83 -3.07 -13.06 14.36
CA ASN A 83 -4.26 -13.58 13.67
C ASN A 83 -4.38 -12.98 12.26
N TYR A 84 -3.24 -12.66 11.63
CA TYR A 84 -3.21 -12.02 10.32
C TYR A 84 -3.64 -13.00 9.22
N GLU A 85 -4.93 -13.25 9.10
CA GLU A 85 -5.51 -13.53 7.80
C GLU A 85 -5.38 -12.25 6.99
N CYS A 86 -4.41 -12.26 6.07
CA CYS A 86 -4.14 -11.26 5.04
C CYS A 86 -5.27 -10.20 4.90
N ILE A 87 -5.11 -8.92 5.30
CA ILE A 87 -6.18 -7.90 5.05
C ILE A 87 -6.25 -7.52 3.56
N GLN A 88 -5.35 -8.05 2.73
CA GLN A 88 -5.76 -8.52 1.39
C GLN A 88 -6.29 -9.95 1.49
N GLY A 89 -7.57 -10.11 1.87
CA GLY A 89 -8.09 -11.46 2.14
C GLY A 89 -9.44 -11.54 2.86
N LYS A 90 -9.95 -10.47 3.47
CA LYS A 90 -11.40 -10.39 3.77
C LYS A 90 -12.21 -9.99 2.51
N GLY A 91 -12.06 -10.76 1.43
CA GLY A 91 -12.99 -10.80 0.28
C GLY A 91 -12.91 -9.68 -0.76
N LYS A 92 -12.07 -8.66 -0.61
CA LYS A 92 -11.95 -7.57 -1.60
C LYS A 92 -10.80 -7.89 -2.56
N GLY A 93 -11.11 -8.62 -3.64
CA GLY A 93 -10.14 -9.13 -4.62
C GLY A 93 -9.22 -8.06 -5.24
N MET A 94 -8.28 -8.50 -6.07
CA MET A 94 -7.35 -7.60 -6.79
C MET A 94 -8.09 -6.46 -7.51
N LEU A 95 -7.38 -5.35 -7.74
CA LEU A 95 -7.90 -4.29 -8.61
C LEU A 95 -8.17 -4.88 -9.99
N SER A 96 -9.39 -4.71 -10.47
CA SER A 96 -9.73 -4.88 -11.87
C SER A 96 -8.96 -3.89 -12.73
N SER A 97 -8.84 -4.19 -14.03
CA SER A 97 -8.19 -3.29 -14.98
C SER A 97 -8.84 -1.89 -15.00
N SER A 98 -10.17 -1.81 -14.89
CA SER A 98 -10.89 -0.53 -14.88
C SER A 98 -10.63 0.28 -13.61
N GLU A 99 -10.56 -0.36 -12.46
CA GLU A 99 -10.19 0.29 -11.18
C GLU A 99 -8.76 0.82 -11.23
N LEU A 100 -7.82 0.00 -11.71
CA LEU A 100 -6.42 0.39 -11.85
C LEU A 100 -6.26 1.56 -12.81
N ASN A 101 -6.91 1.50 -13.99
CA ASN A 101 -6.87 2.57 -14.97
C ASN A 101 -7.48 3.86 -14.43
N THR A 102 -8.62 3.77 -13.74
CA THR A 102 -9.28 4.94 -13.13
C THR A 102 -8.35 5.62 -12.12
N LEU A 103 -7.73 4.86 -11.21
CA LEU A 103 -6.80 5.44 -10.26
C LEU A 103 -5.54 5.98 -10.92
N PHE A 104 -5.02 5.31 -11.94
CA PHE A 104 -3.85 5.77 -12.68
C PHE A 104 -4.11 7.11 -13.38
N LEU A 105 -5.27 7.27 -14.04
CA LEU A 105 -5.65 8.52 -14.69
C LEU A 105 -5.85 9.65 -13.66
N LEU A 106 -6.52 9.36 -12.55
CA LEU A 106 -6.67 10.32 -11.43
C LEU A 106 -5.32 10.72 -10.84
N PHE A 107 -4.39 9.77 -10.70
CA PHE A 107 -3.05 10.02 -10.21
C PHE A 107 -2.24 10.93 -11.14
N ASN A 108 -2.45 10.81 -12.45
CA ASN A 108 -1.84 11.69 -13.46
C ASN A 108 -2.59 13.02 -13.67
N GLY A 109 -3.57 13.35 -12.81
CA GLY A 109 -4.26 14.63 -12.83
C GLY A 109 -5.46 14.72 -13.77
N MET A 110 -5.87 13.63 -14.42
CA MET A 110 -7.06 13.62 -15.26
C MET A 110 -8.32 13.73 -14.42
N THR A 111 -9.22 14.62 -14.81
CA THR A 111 -10.49 14.87 -14.14
C THR A 111 -11.56 13.85 -14.55
N PRO A 112 -12.56 13.58 -13.68
CA PRO A 112 -13.70 12.75 -14.05
C PRO A 112 -14.45 13.19 -15.30
N LYS A 113 -14.51 14.51 -15.58
CA LYS A 113 -15.15 15.04 -16.79
C LYS A 113 -14.38 14.66 -18.06
N GLU A 114 -13.06 14.75 -18.02
CA GLU A 114 -12.20 14.35 -19.15
C GLU A 114 -12.30 12.84 -19.40
N MET A 115 -12.31 12.03 -18.33
CA MET A 115 -12.49 10.58 -18.44
C MET A 115 -13.86 10.21 -19.03
N GLU A 116 -14.92 10.91 -18.62
CA GLU A 116 -16.27 10.69 -19.17
C GLU A 116 -16.32 10.98 -20.66
N PHE A 117 -15.71 12.08 -21.10
CA PHE A 117 -15.62 12.43 -22.51
C PHE A 117 -14.80 11.42 -23.32
N MET A 118 -13.62 11.05 -22.83
CA MET A 118 -12.69 10.18 -23.57
C MET A 118 -13.13 8.72 -23.63
N PHE A 119 -13.61 8.17 -22.51
CA PHE A 119 -13.89 6.74 -22.37
C PHE A 119 -15.40 6.43 -22.44
N LYS A 120 -16.26 7.44 -22.58
CA LYS A 120 -17.73 7.30 -22.60
C LYS A 120 -18.26 6.55 -21.37
N ILE A 121 -17.63 6.74 -20.23
CA ILE A 121 -18.03 6.16 -18.94
C ILE A 121 -18.67 7.23 -18.06
N SER A 122 -19.81 6.92 -17.44
CA SER A 122 -20.49 7.92 -16.62
C SER A 122 -19.65 8.36 -15.42
N HIS A 123 -19.81 9.61 -15.00
CA HIS A 123 -19.21 10.12 -13.76
C HIS A 123 -19.50 9.23 -12.53
N LYS A 124 -20.69 8.61 -12.48
CA LYS A 124 -21.09 7.67 -11.43
C LYS A 124 -20.22 6.40 -11.45
N THR A 125 -19.95 5.86 -12.64
CA THR A 125 -19.08 4.69 -12.83
C THR A 125 -17.65 4.98 -12.37
N ILE A 126 -17.09 6.12 -12.79
CA ILE A 126 -15.74 6.57 -12.37
C ILE A 126 -15.67 6.67 -10.85
N SER A 127 -16.70 7.26 -10.23
CA SER A 127 -16.76 7.43 -8.77
C SER A 127 -16.82 6.09 -8.04
N ALA A 128 -17.61 5.14 -8.54
CA ALA A 128 -17.70 3.79 -7.97
C ALA A 128 -16.38 3.01 -8.10
N GLN A 129 -15.74 3.07 -9.28
CA GLN A 129 -14.44 2.44 -9.53
C GLN A 129 -13.36 3.04 -8.61
N LYS A 130 -13.30 4.37 -8.47
CA LYS A 130 -12.39 5.05 -7.55
C LYS A 130 -12.58 4.58 -6.10
N LEU A 131 -13.82 4.57 -5.61
CA LEU A 131 -14.11 4.18 -4.23
C LEU A 131 -13.75 2.72 -3.96
N SER A 132 -14.14 1.81 -4.85
CA SER A 132 -13.81 0.38 -4.71
C SER A 132 -12.30 0.14 -4.75
N ALA A 133 -11.59 0.82 -5.65
CA ALA A 133 -10.13 0.72 -5.76
C ALA A 133 -9.41 1.25 -4.51
N LEU A 134 -9.83 2.41 -3.98
CA LEU A 134 -9.28 2.99 -2.75
C LEU A 134 -9.48 2.06 -1.55
N GLU A 135 -10.68 1.48 -1.43
CA GLU A 135 -11.01 0.54 -0.39
C GLU A 135 -10.15 -0.73 -0.45
N LYS A 136 -9.94 -1.29 -1.65
CA LYS A 136 -9.03 -2.43 -1.88
C LYS A 136 -7.57 -2.12 -1.55
N LEU A 137 -7.15 -0.87 -1.74
CA LEU A 137 -5.81 -0.39 -1.37
C LEU A 137 -5.70 0.02 0.10
N GLY A 138 -6.78 -0.05 0.88
CA GLY A 138 -6.79 0.37 2.29
C GLY A 138 -6.59 1.88 2.49
N CYS A 139 -6.95 2.68 1.48
CA CYS A 139 -6.88 4.13 1.49
C CYS A 139 -8.29 4.73 1.58
N LYS A 140 -8.54 5.69 2.49
CA LYS A 140 -9.88 6.28 2.64
C LYS A 140 -10.23 7.31 1.55
N ASN A 141 -9.23 7.90 0.93
CA ASN A 141 -9.38 8.93 -0.10
C ASN A 141 -8.10 9.05 -0.95
N LEU A 142 -8.17 9.80 -2.06
CA LEU A 142 -7.03 10.03 -2.96
C LEU A 142 -5.87 10.75 -2.28
N LYS A 143 -6.12 11.67 -1.34
CA LYS A 143 -5.06 12.38 -0.62
C LYS A 143 -4.18 11.41 0.18
N ILE A 144 -4.81 10.45 0.87
CA ILE A 144 -4.08 9.38 1.60
C ILE A 144 -3.35 8.47 0.62
N LEU A 145 -3.95 8.13 -0.52
CA LEU A 145 -3.26 7.35 -1.57
C LEU A 145 -2.00 8.08 -2.04
N PHE A 146 -2.07 9.37 -2.39
CA PHE A 146 -0.93 10.15 -2.88
C PHE A 146 0.18 10.28 -1.84
N ARG A 147 -0.18 10.51 -0.57
CA ARG A 147 0.82 10.52 0.50
C ARG A 147 1.48 9.15 0.69
N THR A 148 0.70 8.08 0.59
CA THR A 148 1.23 6.71 0.66
C THR A 148 2.13 6.39 -0.52
N MET A 149 1.81 6.90 -1.72
CA MET A 149 2.68 6.80 -2.90
C MET A 149 4.01 7.53 -2.69
N ASN A 150 4.03 8.72 -2.09
CA ASN A 150 5.28 9.40 -1.78
C ASN A 150 6.15 8.60 -0.78
N ALA A 151 5.52 8.03 0.25
CA ALA A 151 6.21 7.16 1.20
C ALA A 151 6.75 5.88 0.52
N TRP A 152 6.00 5.32 -0.43
CA TRP A 152 6.40 4.18 -1.25
C TRP A 152 7.58 4.51 -2.18
N GLU A 153 7.59 5.66 -2.83
CA GLU A 153 8.72 6.10 -3.65
C GLU A 153 9.97 6.31 -2.79
N ASN A 154 9.82 6.90 -1.60
CA ASN A 154 10.89 6.99 -0.63
C ASN A 154 11.41 5.61 -0.21
N CYS A 155 10.53 4.61 -0.09
CA CYS A 155 10.90 3.23 0.19
C CYS A 155 11.75 2.63 -0.93
N ILE A 156 11.32 2.78 -2.19
CA ILE A 156 12.09 2.32 -3.36
C ILE A 156 13.44 3.02 -3.39
N ASN A 157 13.47 4.36 -3.30
CA ASN A 157 14.68 5.16 -3.43
C ASN A 157 15.71 4.91 -2.31
N LYS A 158 15.26 4.68 -1.08
CA LYS A 158 16.14 4.31 0.05
C LYS A 158 16.59 2.85 0.00
N GLY A 159 15.95 2.03 -0.82
CA GLY A 159 16.16 0.59 -0.90
C GLY A 159 17.00 0.08 -2.08
N VAL A 160 17.38 0.91 -3.07
CA VAL A 160 18.00 0.37 -4.30
C VAL A 160 19.49 0.03 -4.17
N PRO A 161 19.92 -1.07 -4.81
CA PRO A 161 20.48 -0.85 -6.14
C PRO A 161 19.52 -1.37 -7.20
N PHE A 162 19.19 -0.46 -8.12
CA PHE A 162 18.60 -0.77 -9.40
C PHE A 162 19.64 -1.66 -10.07
N ARG A 163 19.47 -2.99 -10.10
CA ARG A 163 20.12 -3.76 -11.16
C ARG A 163 19.47 -3.27 -12.44
N LYS A 164 20.14 -2.35 -13.12
CA LYS A 164 20.03 -2.26 -14.58
C LYS A 164 20.18 -3.71 -15.04
N SER A 165 19.12 -4.26 -15.63
CA SER A 165 19.28 -5.42 -16.48
C SER A 165 20.15 -4.96 -17.64
N ASP A 166 21.44 -5.26 -17.56
CA ASP A 166 22.25 -5.45 -18.74
C ASP A 166 21.64 -6.64 -19.50
N THR A 167 20.91 -6.33 -20.56
CA THR A 167 20.76 -7.03 -21.85
C THR A 167 19.64 -6.35 -22.62
#